data_AF-A0A4Q7YY80-F1
#
_entry.id   AF-A0A4Q7YY80-F1
#
_cell.length_a   1.000
_cell.length_b   1.000
_cell.length_c   1.000
_cell.angle_alpha   90.00
_cell.angle_beta   90.00
_cell.angle_gamma   90.00
#
_symmetry.space_group_name_H-M   'P 1'
#
loop_
_entity.id
_entity.type
_entity.pdbx_description
1 polymer ?
#
loop_
_entity_poly.entity_id
_entity_poly.type
_entity_poly.pdbx_seq_one_letter_code
_entity_poly.pdbx_strand_id
1 'polypeptide(L)' 'MSKKIEVNRSAVSGKFVTETYAKSHPKTTETETYKRK' A
#
# COMPACT_ATOMS: atom_id res chain seq x y z
N MET A 1 0.66 18.93 11.55
CA MET A 1 1.24 17.67 11.05
C MET A 1 0.21 17.01 10.13
N SER A 2 0.41 17.10 8.82
CA SER A 2 -0.49 16.49 7.83
C SER A 2 -0.43 14.97 7.93
N LYS A 3 -1.58 14.30 8.10
CA LYS A 3 -1.65 12.84 8.20
C LYS A 3 -1.54 12.25 6.80
N LYS A 4 -0.38 11.64 6.52
CA LYS A 4 -0.12 10.87 5.29
C LYS A 4 -0.71 9.47 5.48
N ILE A 5 -1.50 8.98 4.53
CA ILE A 5 -2.03 7.61 4.55
C ILE A 5 -1.34 6.83 3.44
N GLU A 6 -0.71 5.73 3.84
CA GLU A 6 -0.09 4.76 2.94
C GLU A 6 -1.01 3.55 2.83
N VAL A 7 -1.34 3.18 1.59
CA VAL A 7 -2.20 2.05 1.27
C VAL A 7 -1.45 1.10 0.37
N ASN A 8 -1.45 -0.17 0.71
CA ASN A 8 -0.82 -1.22 -0.09
C ASN A 8 -1.90 -2.12 -0.68
N ARG A 9 -1.82 -2.39 -1.99
CA ARG A 9 -2.76 -3.26 -2.72
C ARG A 9 -2.01 -4.30 -3.53
N SER A 10 -2.41 -5.56 -3.41
CA SER A 10 -1.89 -6.63 -4.25
C SER A 10 -2.45 -6.49 -5.66
N ALA A 11 -1.59 -6.33 -6.66
CA ALA A 11 -1.99 -6.29 -8.07
C ALA A 11 -2.53 -7.64 -8.56
N VAL A 12 -2.13 -8.73 -7.90
CA VAL A 12 -2.53 -10.10 -8.25
C VAL A 12 -3.93 -10.43 -7.75
N SER A 13 -4.25 -10.07 -6.50
CA SER A 13 -5.52 -10.45 -5.86
C SER A 13 -6.51 -9.29 -5.70
N GLY A 14 -6.05 -8.05 -5.93
CA GLY A 14 -6.82 -6.82 -5.72
C GLY A 14 -7.06 -6.46 -4.25
N LYS A 15 -6.59 -7.28 -3.29
CA LYS A 15 -6.81 -7.09 -1.85
C LYS A 15 -5.87 -6.05 -1.27
N PHE A 16 -6.33 -5.36 -0.23
CA PHE A 16 -5.47 -4.53 0.60
C PHE A 16 -4.61 -5.42 1.50
N VAL A 17 -3.33 -5.10 1.56
CA VAL A 17 -2.31 -5.89 2.24
C VAL A 17 -1.55 -5.03 3.25
N THR A 18 -0.87 -5.69 4.17
CA THR A 18 -0.04 -4.99 5.16
C THR A 18 1.26 -4.50 4.52
N GLU A 19 1.92 -3.56 5.18
CA GLU A 19 3.24 -3.07 4.77
C GLU A 19 4.29 -4.18 4.75
N THR A 20 4.22 -5.12 5.71
CA THR A 20 5.09 -6.31 5.73
C THR A 20 4.90 -7.17 4.48
N TYR A 21 3.65 -7.39 4.05
CA TYR A 21 3.37 -8.13 2.83
C TYR A 21 3.91 -7.39 1.60
N ALA A 22 3.74 -6.07 1.55
CA ALA A 22 4.27 -5.22 0.48
C ALA A 22 5.81 -5.33 0.37
N LYS A 23 6.52 -5.36 1.52
CA LYS A 23 7.97 -5.55 1.58
C LYS A 23 8.41 -6.96 1.13
N SER A 24 7.62 -7.98 1.44
CA SER A 24 7.89 -9.36 1.01
C SER A 24 7.58 -9.59 -0.48
N HIS A 25 6.59 -8.89 -1.03
CA HIS A 25 6.13 -9.03 -2.41
C HIS A 25 6.12 -7.68 -3.16
N PRO A 26 7.28 -7.00 -3.28
CA PRO A 26 7.34 -5.67 -3.85
C PRO A 26 7.05 -5.66 -5.36
N LYS A 27 7.23 -6.78 -6.04
CA LYS A 27 6.97 -6.91 -7.48
C LYS A 27 5.49 -6.94 -7.84
N THR A 28 4.63 -7.30 -6.88
CA THR A 28 3.19 -7.54 -7.12
C THR A 28 2.31 -6.73 -6.18
N THR A 29 2.90 -5.80 -5.43
CA THR A 29 2.19 -4.93 -4.51
C THR A 29 2.40 -3.48 -4.93
N GLU A 30 1.31 -2.75 -5.09
CA GLU A 30 1.30 -1.32 -5.34
C GLU A 30 1.15 -0.57 -4.01
N THR A 31 1.99 0.42 -3.78
CA THR A 31 1.92 1.31 -2.61
C THR A 31 1.51 2.69 -3.08
N GLU A 32 0.36 3.16 -2.61
CA GLU A 32 -0.14 4.50 -2.88
C GLU A 32 -0.05 5.34 -1.61
N THR A 33 0.31 6.61 -1.77
CA THR A 33 0.34 7.53 -0.64
C THR A 33 -0.46 8.80 -0.92
N TYR A 34 -1.48 9.06 -0.12
CA TYR A 34 -2.31 10.25 -0.25
C TYR A 34 -2.36 11.07 1.03
N LYS A 35 -2.66 12.37 0.85
CA LYS A 35 -2.88 13.32 1.94
C LYS A 35 -4.39 13.48 2.12
N ARG A 36 -4.91 13.29 3.34
CA ARG A 36 -6.26 13.76 3.62
C ARG A 36 -6.22 15.29 3.68
N LYS A 37 -7.06 15.91 2.84
CA LYS A 37 -7.31 17.35 2.84
C LYS A 37 -8.10 17.75 4.09
#